data_AF-A0A934YIH5-F1
#
_entry.id   AF-A0A934YIH5-F1
#
_cell.length_a   1.000
_cell.length_b   1.000
_cell.length_c   1.000
_cell.angle_alpha   90.00
_cell.angle_beta   90.00
_cell.angle_gamma   90.00
#
_symmetry.space_group_name_H-M   'P 1'
#
loop_
_entity.id
_entity.type
_entity.pdbx_description
1 polymer ?
#
loop_
_entity_poly.entity_id
_entity_poly.type
_entity_poly.pdbx_seq_one_letter_code
_entity_poly.pdbx_strand_id
1 'polypeptide(L)'
;MVSPSPPRPRPVPRVPRVPRFLQAPRVVHGGFAALALVAAVASLGCRKSPAGADAEAVVVVAPGEDAGPSTEPAVVPKSEGGRLASRAMETWVFEGPSQNSKRLGYLRAGAIVSTRGGVAGREGCPGGWVPIAPQGFVCVGPTATGNLDDAIVKASARRAELGAGLPYGYAVVRTSHAPFYTRLPSEAEAKSLESDWEKHFRTLTEAEAEEARDGEYPQLSSLPGGAFPLEPAPGVLAAWATDGKDDPIPDYLADGKATLNLSGLAFSHKPDTDGGSPCPGGAAACIPLDAARPMRRLGISFIASLLHGKRRFLLTPELLLMPADRVRLVRGTSFHGVELSNDGPLSLPIIFVTKAGAKRHTLEGKHLKAGAELPWRSAHKVEKKIKVVGGDHFHVLADGSLVNTKESVRLDPIRKLPKWAKEGERWLEVNLAKQTLLAVDGDKPAYATLVSTGAGGVATDTEKNPYVTPRGIFRIHTKHTASTMDSHVPEAAFELRDVPYIQYFKDGYALHAAYWHDQFGLPRSHGCINLAPKDAAHLFAFTKPELPPGWHGVMLPLRGTVVWVHN
;
A
#
# COMPACT_ATOMS: atom_id res chain seq x y z
N MET A 1 23.75 -60.64 43.56
CA MET A 1 24.21 -60.38 42.18
C MET A 1 23.00 -59.97 41.37
N VAL A 2 22.90 -58.69 40.99
CA VAL A 2 21.85 -58.16 40.12
C VAL A 2 22.55 -57.25 39.11
N SER A 3 22.56 -57.68 37.85
CA SER A 3 23.15 -56.96 36.72
C SER A 3 22.36 -55.68 36.40
N PRO A 4 23.03 -54.58 36.01
CA PRO A 4 22.34 -53.38 35.54
C PRO A 4 21.85 -53.55 34.10
N SER A 5 20.64 -53.03 33.83
CA SER A 5 20.00 -53.02 32.51
C SER A 5 20.67 -52.03 31.54
N PRO A 6 20.67 -52.29 30.22
CA PRO A 6 21.29 -51.42 29.22
C PRO A 6 20.47 -50.15 28.93
N PRO A 7 21.11 -49.08 28.43
CA PRO A 7 20.44 -47.80 28.19
C PRO A 7 19.50 -47.83 26.97
N ARG A 8 18.37 -47.11 27.08
CA ARG A 8 17.38 -46.96 26.00
C ARG A 8 17.94 -46.12 24.83
N PRO A 9 17.62 -46.46 23.57
CA PRO A 9 18.03 -45.67 22.41
C PRO A 9 17.27 -44.33 22.33
N ARG A 10 17.96 -43.28 21.85
CA ARG A 10 17.37 -41.95 21.60
C ARG A 10 16.40 -41.99 20.42
N PRO A 11 15.31 -41.20 20.43
CA PRO A 11 14.34 -41.17 19.34
C PRO A 11 14.93 -40.49 18.08
N VAL A 12 14.76 -41.14 16.94
CA VAL A 12 15.06 -40.60 15.60
C VAL A 12 13.93 -39.62 15.19
N PRO A 13 14.22 -38.45 14.62
CA PRO A 13 13.18 -37.55 14.14
C PRO A 13 12.40 -38.16 12.98
N ARG A 14 11.06 -38.13 13.06
CA ARG A 14 10.17 -38.57 11.98
C ARG A 14 10.22 -37.57 10.82
N VAL A 15 10.53 -38.06 9.62
CA VAL A 15 10.34 -37.35 8.35
C VAL A 15 8.83 -37.22 8.08
N PRO A 16 8.29 -36.03 7.79
CA PRO A 16 6.88 -35.89 7.42
C PRO A 16 6.63 -36.53 6.04
N ARG A 17 5.57 -37.34 5.94
CA ARG A 17 5.08 -37.89 4.67
C ARG A 17 4.47 -36.77 3.82
N VAL A 18 4.93 -36.65 2.58
CA VAL A 18 4.37 -35.79 1.55
C VAL A 18 2.96 -36.29 1.14
N PRO A 19 1.91 -35.46 1.11
CA PRO A 19 0.63 -35.84 0.54
C PRO A 19 0.71 -35.92 -0.99
N ARG A 20 0.07 -36.95 -1.53
CA ARG A 20 -0.02 -37.26 -2.97
C ARG A 20 -0.79 -36.15 -3.71
N PHE A 21 -0.17 -35.57 -4.74
CA PHE A 21 -0.75 -34.57 -5.63
C PHE A 21 -1.99 -35.10 -6.37
N LEU A 22 -3.07 -34.31 -6.37
CA LEU A 22 -4.12 -34.36 -7.37
C LEU A 22 -3.57 -33.74 -8.66
N GLN A 23 -3.59 -34.53 -9.74
CA GLN A 23 -3.13 -34.14 -11.07
C GLN A 23 -4.06 -33.08 -11.68
N ALA A 24 -3.47 -31.97 -12.16
CA ALA A 24 -4.12 -31.06 -13.11
C ALA A 24 -4.00 -31.64 -14.55
N PRO A 25 -4.95 -31.37 -15.44
CA PRO A 25 -5.02 -31.99 -16.75
C PRO A 25 -3.92 -31.47 -17.71
N ARG A 26 -3.38 -32.40 -18.50
CA ARG A 26 -2.38 -32.16 -19.55
C ARG A 26 -2.96 -31.32 -20.69
N VAL A 27 -2.34 -30.19 -20.99
CA VAL A 27 -2.52 -29.45 -22.25
C VAL A 27 -1.60 -30.08 -23.30
N VAL A 28 -2.20 -30.73 -24.31
CA VAL A 28 -1.48 -31.29 -25.45
C VAL A 28 -1.28 -30.17 -26.49
N HIS A 29 -0.02 -29.86 -26.81
CA HIS A 29 0.34 -29.10 -28.00
C HIS A 29 0.28 -30.03 -29.23
N GLY A 30 -0.53 -29.69 -30.22
CA GLY A 30 -0.54 -30.30 -31.54
C GLY A 30 -0.36 -29.22 -32.61
N GLY A 31 0.74 -29.28 -33.35
CA GLY A 31 1.11 -28.32 -34.38
C GLY A 31 0.42 -28.53 -35.73
N PHE A 32 0.40 -27.43 -36.49
CA PHE A 32 0.39 -27.27 -37.95
C PHE A 32 -0.24 -28.35 -38.85
N ALA A 33 -1.28 -27.94 -39.57
CA ALA A 33 -1.40 -28.20 -41.01
C ALA A 33 -2.27 -27.12 -41.67
N ALA A 34 -1.76 -26.54 -42.75
CA ALA A 34 -2.46 -25.64 -43.65
C ALA A 34 -3.38 -26.42 -44.58
N LEU A 35 -4.56 -25.88 -44.90
CA LEU A 35 -5.13 -25.99 -46.25
C LEU A 35 -6.23 -24.93 -46.46
N ALA A 36 -6.30 -24.47 -47.70
CA ALA A 36 -7.04 -23.31 -48.17
C ALA A 36 -8.47 -23.64 -48.66
N LEU A 37 -9.23 -22.55 -48.84
CA LEU A 37 -10.23 -22.31 -49.89
C LEU A 37 -11.64 -22.94 -49.74
N VAL A 38 -12.66 -22.08 -49.61
CA VAL A 38 -13.72 -21.75 -50.60
C VAL A 38 -15.01 -21.29 -49.89
N ALA A 39 -15.53 -20.17 -50.36
CA ALA A 39 -16.80 -19.56 -50.00
C ALA A 39 -18.02 -20.32 -50.56
N ALA A 40 -19.16 -20.28 -49.86
CA ALA A 40 -20.47 -20.20 -50.50
C ALA A 40 -21.57 -19.75 -49.52
N VAL A 41 -22.31 -18.74 -49.99
CA VAL A 41 -23.55 -18.16 -49.47
C VAL A 41 -24.74 -19.07 -49.86
N ALA A 42 -25.76 -19.21 -49.00
CA ALA A 42 -27.20 -19.13 -49.35
C ALA A 42 -28.13 -19.75 -48.30
N SER A 43 -28.80 -18.87 -47.53
CA SER A 43 -30.25 -18.69 -47.45
C SER A 43 -31.26 -19.86 -47.61
N LEU A 44 -32.23 -19.82 -46.68
CA LEU A 44 -33.67 -20.15 -46.75
C LEU A 44 -34.13 -21.63 -46.74
N GLY A 45 -35.10 -21.92 -45.86
CA GLY A 45 -36.10 -22.96 -46.12
C GLY A 45 -36.77 -23.58 -44.89
N CYS A 46 -37.81 -22.93 -44.35
CA CYS A 46 -38.78 -23.56 -43.44
C CYS A 46 -39.54 -24.71 -44.13
N ARG A 47 -39.76 -25.84 -43.44
CA ARG A 47 -41.09 -26.50 -43.34
C ARG A 47 -41.12 -27.73 -42.39
N LYS A 48 -42.01 -27.60 -41.40
CA LYS A 48 -42.97 -28.57 -40.80
C LYS A 48 -42.49 -29.95 -40.28
N SER A 49 -42.68 -30.12 -38.96
CA SER A 49 -42.81 -31.38 -38.21
C SER A 49 -44.10 -32.18 -38.55
N PRO A 50 -44.18 -33.45 -38.10
CA PRO A 50 -44.97 -33.78 -36.90
C PRO A 50 -44.19 -34.66 -35.89
N ALA A 51 -44.20 -34.35 -34.60
CA ALA A 51 -45.07 -34.87 -33.53
C ALA A 51 -44.57 -36.20 -32.91
N GLY A 52 -44.18 -36.12 -31.63
CA GLY A 52 -43.81 -37.22 -30.72
C GLY A 52 -43.31 -36.61 -29.41
N ALA A 53 -44.13 -36.69 -28.36
CA ALA A 53 -44.06 -35.93 -27.12
C ALA A 53 -42.91 -36.34 -26.18
N ASP A 54 -42.39 -35.37 -25.43
CA ASP A 54 -42.42 -35.40 -23.95
C ASP A 54 -42.22 -33.98 -23.39
N ALA A 55 -42.99 -33.66 -22.36
CA ALA A 55 -43.25 -32.33 -21.86
C ALA A 55 -42.38 -31.97 -20.64
N GLU A 56 -41.81 -30.77 -20.63
CA GLU A 56 -41.51 -30.02 -19.41
C GLU A 56 -42.20 -28.65 -19.50
N ALA A 57 -42.98 -28.34 -18.48
CA ALA A 57 -43.89 -27.20 -18.43
C ALA A 57 -43.14 -25.87 -18.19
N VAL A 58 -43.29 -24.95 -19.13
CA VAL A 58 -43.00 -23.52 -18.97
C VAL A 58 -44.29 -22.82 -18.56
N VAL A 59 -44.32 -22.24 -17.36
CA VAL A 59 -45.40 -21.33 -16.96
C VAL A 59 -45.06 -19.94 -17.46
N VAL A 60 -45.82 -19.50 -18.46
CA VAL A 60 -45.87 -18.12 -18.94
C VAL A 60 -46.81 -17.34 -18.02
N VAL A 61 -46.31 -16.29 -17.37
CA VAL A 61 -47.15 -15.26 -16.73
C VAL A 61 -47.13 -14.02 -17.63
N ALA A 62 -48.33 -13.54 -17.95
CA ALA A 62 -48.60 -12.37 -18.78
C ALA A 62 -48.02 -11.06 -18.17
N PRO A 63 -47.79 -10.01 -18.98
CA PRO A 63 -47.25 -8.75 -18.49
C PRO A 63 -48.32 -8.03 -17.67
N GLY A 64 -48.12 -8.00 -16.34
CA GLY A 64 -48.77 -7.02 -15.48
C GLY A 64 -48.09 -5.67 -15.68
N GLU A 65 -48.88 -4.60 -15.72
CA GLU A 65 -48.47 -3.22 -15.98
C GLU A 65 -47.24 -2.80 -15.15
N ASP A 66 -46.08 -2.76 -15.81
CA ASP A 66 -44.88 -2.13 -15.28
C ASP A 66 -45.14 -0.61 -15.16
N ALA A 67 -45.27 -0.12 -13.93
CA ALA A 67 -44.98 1.26 -13.63
C ALA A 67 -43.51 1.51 -14.00
N GLY A 68 -43.32 2.16 -15.15
CA GLY A 68 -42.02 2.31 -15.79
C GLY A 68 -40.95 2.91 -14.87
N PRO A 69 -39.66 2.61 -15.11
CA PRO A 69 -38.57 3.28 -14.43
C PRO A 69 -38.74 4.79 -14.66
N SER A 70 -38.68 5.56 -13.57
CA SER A 70 -38.72 7.02 -13.63
C SER A 70 -37.64 7.53 -14.59
N THR A 71 -38.07 7.95 -15.78
CA THR A 71 -37.27 8.69 -16.75
C THR A 71 -37.18 10.15 -16.34
N GLU A 72 -36.80 10.42 -15.10
CA GLU A 72 -36.24 11.73 -14.78
C GLU A 72 -34.76 11.66 -15.12
N PRO A 73 -34.28 12.39 -16.16
CA PRO A 73 -32.86 12.52 -16.36
C PRO A 73 -32.30 13.11 -15.06
N ALA A 74 -31.38 12.38 -14.41
CA ALA A 74 -30.64 12.91 -13.29
C ALA A 74 -30.12 14.29 -13.69
N VAL A 75 -30.69 15.33 -13.08
CA VAL A 75 -30.29 16.71 -13.31
C VAL A 75 -28.84 16.77 -12.88
N VAL A 76 -27.93 16.72 -13.85
CA VAL A 76 -26.51 16.86 -13.63
C VAL A 76 -26.33 18.24 -13.00
N PRO A 77 -25.92 18.34 -11.72
CA PRO A 77 -25.59 19.65 -11.17
C PRO A 77 -24.51 20.22 -12.08
N LYS A 78 -24.75 21.41 -12.65
CA LYS A 78 -23.68 22.19 -13.28
C LYS A 78 -22.52 22.18 -12.29
N SER A 79 -21.30 21.88 -12.72
CA SER A 79 -20.11 21.93 -11.88
C SER A 79 -20.04 23.32 -11.22
N GLU A 80 -20.54 23.45 -9.99
CA GLU A 80 -20.63 24.75 -9.35
C GLU A 80 -19.20 25.24 -9.08
N GLY A 81 -18.85 26.39 -9.65
CA GLY A 81 -17.53 27.00 -9.49
C GLY A 81 -16.39 26.28 -10.22
N GLY A 82 -16.65 25.50 -11.27
CA GLY A 82 -15.59 24.91 -12.09
C GLY A 82 -14.75 23.86 -11.34
N ARG A 83 -15.37 23.09 -10.46
CA ARG A 83 -14.77 22.00 -9.68
C ARG A 83 -15.54 20.71 -9.84
N LEU A 84 -14.83 19.59 -9.65
CA LEU A 84 -15.38 18.24 -9.66
C LEU A 84 -14.81 17.46 -8.47
N ALA A 85 -15.65 16.69 -7.80
CA ALA A 85 -15.26 15.86 -6.67
C ALA A 85 -15.38 14.36 -6.99
N SER A 86 -14.46 13.57 -6.45
CA SER A 86 -14.53 12.10 -6.43
C SER A 86 -15.39 11.64 -5.27
N ARG A 87 -16.37 10.77 -5.53
CA ARG A 87 -17.27 10.14 -4.55
C ARG A 87 -17.12 8.61 -4.51
N ALA A 88 -16.04 8.07 -5.06
CA ALA A 88 -15.71 6.65 -5.03
C ALA A 88 -14.22 6.45 -4.70
N MET A 89 -13.85 5.25 -4.24
CA MET A 89 -12.46 4.91 -3.95
C MET A 89 -11.54 5.16 -5.15
N GLU A 90 -12.05 4.88 -6.35
CA GLU A 90 -11.34 5.16 -7.60
C GLU A 90 -12.26 5.83 -8.61
N THR A 91 -11.96 7.10 -8.87
CA THR A 91 -12.54 7.85 -9.99
C THR A 91 -11.48 7.97 -11.07
N TRP A 92 -11.61 7.14 -12.11
CA TRP A 92 -10.65 7.08 -13.20
C TRP A 92 -10.62 8.36 -14.02
N VAL A 93 -9.40 8.77 -14.38
CA VAL A 93 -9.12 9.86 -15.31
C VAL A 93 -8.67 9.27 -16.63
N PHE A 94 -9.34 9.67 -17.71
CA PHE A 94 -9.13 9.16 -19.06
C PHE A 94 -8.44 10.21 -19.95
N GLU A 95 -7.67 9.76 -20.94
CA GLU A 95 -6.97 10.63 -21.89
C GLU A 95 -7.94 11.42 -22.79
N GLY A 96 -9.05 10.79 -23.20
CA GLY A 96 -10.14 11.38 -23.96
C GLY A 96 -11.51 11.15 -23.30
N PRO A 97 -12.58 11.80 -23.79
CA PRO A 97 -13.93 11.71 -23.25
C PRO A 97 -14.64 10.41 -23.66
N SER A 98 -14.05 9.26 -23.31
CA SER A 98 -14.59 7.93 -23.62
C SER A 98 -14.06 6.89 -22.64
N GLN A 99 -14.89 5.90 -22.28
CA GLN A 99 -14.48 4.79 -21.40
C GLN A 99 -13.43 3.89 -22.04
N ASN A 100 -13.36 3.88 -23.38
CA ASN A 100 -12.40 3.10 -24.15
C ASN A 100 -11.04 3.81 -24.28
N SER A 101 -10.95 5.06 -23.83
CA SER A 101 -9.70 5.80 -23.85
C SER A 101 -8.72 5.24 -22.82
N LYS A 102 -7.42 5.49 -23.06
CA LYS A 102 -6.38 5.17 -22.08
C LYS A 102 -6.64 5.83 -20.73
N ARG A 103 -6.46 5.07 -19.65
CA ARG A 103 -6.46 5.58 -18.27
C ARG A 103 -5.13 6.28 -17.99
N LEU A 104 -5.20 7.51 -17.51
CA LEU A 104 -4.05 8.32 -17.13
C LEU A 104 -3.74 8.20 -15.63
N GLY A 105 -4.72 7.81 -14.82
CA GLY A 105 -4.63 7.78 -13.37
C GLY A 105 -6.02 7.82 -12.74
N TYR A 106 -6.10 8.14 -11.45
CA TYR A 106 -7.37 8.24 -10.76
C TYR A 106 -7.32 9.18 -9.57
N LEU A 107 -8.52 9.64 -9.19
CA LEU A 107 -8.79 10.42 -8.01
C LEU A 107 -9.37 9.51 -6.92
N ARG A 108 -8.88 9.60 -5.68
CA ARG A 108 -9.47 8.90 -4.52
C ARG A 108 -10.69 9.63 -3.95
N ALA A 109 -11.58 8.93 -3.26
CA ALA A 109 -12.76 9.52 -2.61
C ALA A 109 -12.44 10.81 -1.83
N GLY A 110 -13.25 11.86 -2.03
CA GLY A 110 -13.04 13.20 -1.48
C GLY A 110 -12.06 14.08 -2.26
N ALA A 111 -11.48 13.61 -3.36
CA ALA A 111 -10.57 14.44 -4.17
C ALA A 111 -11.38 15.53 -4.86
N ILE A 112 -10.93 16.77 -4.79
CA ILE A 112 -11.53 17.89 -5.52
C ILE A 112 -10.50 18.41 -6.52
N VAL A 113 -10.90 18.47 -7.79
CA VAL A 113 -10.07 18.96 -8.90
C VAL A 113 -10.77 20.10 -9.62
N SER A 114 -9.96 21.00 -10.20
CA SER A 114 -10.49 22.06 -11.08
C SER A 114 -10.88 21.48 -12.44
N THR A 115 -11.96 21.97 -13.02
CA THR A 115 -12.37 21.65 -14.39
C THR A 115 -11.74 22.65 -15.36
N ARG A 116 -11.39 22.20 -16.58
CA ARG A 116 -10.86 23.07 -17.66
C ARG A 116 -11.94 23.56 -18.62
N GLY A 117 -13.21 23.24 -18.38
CA GLY A 117 -14.33 23.58 -19.24
C GLY A 117 -15.58 22.79 -18.87
N GLY A 118 -16.62 22.91 -19.70
CA GLY A 118 -17.87 22.18 -19.54
C GLY A 118 -17.80 20.73 -20.05
N VAL A 119 -18.96 20.11 -20.17
CA VAL A 119 -19.11 18.74 -20.68
C VAL A 119 -18.61 18.65 -22.13
N ALA A 120 -17.61 17.81 -22.37
CA ALA A 120 -16.98 17.56 -23.67
C ALA A 120 -17.69 16.49 -24.51
N GLY A 121 -18.57 15.70 -23.91
CA GLY A 121 -19.34 14.65 -24.58
C GLY A 121 -20.12 13.80 -23.58
N ARG A 122 -21.06 12.98 -24.06
CA ARG A 122 -21.88 12.09 -23.21
C ARG A 122 -21.86 10.62 -23.62
N GLU A 123 -21.08 10.28 -24.64
CA GLU A 123 -20.98 8.90 -25.12
C GLU A 123 -20.46 7.98 -24.00
N GLY A 124 -21.23 6.95 -23.67
CA GLY A 124 -20.91 6.03 -22.55
C GLY A 124 -20.82 6.72 -21.18
N CYS A 125 -21.28 7.95 -21.04
CA CYS A 125 -21.26 8.71 -19.79
C CYS A 125 -22.48 9.65 -19.71
N PRO A 126 -23.61 9.19 -19.16
CA PRO A 126 -24.84 9.99 -19.11
C PRO A 126 -24.66 11.35 -18.42
N GLY A 127 -23.88 11.41 -17.33
CA GLY A 127 -23.59 12.67 -16.63
C GLY A 127 -22.58 13.57 -17.35
N GLY A 128 -21.94 13.08 -18.41
CA GLY A 128 -21.03 13.83 -19.25
C GLY A 128 -19.57 13.72 -18.83
N TRP A 129 -18.70 13.72 -19.85
CA TRP A 129 -17.25 13.78 -19.70
C TRP A 129 -16.82 15.22 -19.43
N VAL A 130 -16.21 15.46 -18.28
CA VAL A 130 -15.71 16.78 -17.90
C VAL A 130 -14.18 16.79 -17.97
N PRO A 131 -13.56 17.72 -18.72
CA PRO A 131 -12.12 17.87 -18.73
C PRO A 131 -11.65 18.45 -17.39
N ILE A 132 -10.67 17.82 -16.76
CA ILE A 132 -10.11 18.25 -15.47
C ILE A 132 -8.68 18.77 -15.62
N ALA A 133 -8.22 19.56 -14.66
CA ALA A 133 -6.83 20.02 -14.57
C ALA A 133 -5.94 18.95 -13.91
N PRO A 134 -4.64 18.88 -14.28
CA PRO A 134 -4.04 19.57 -15.44
C PRO A 134 -4.43 18.93 -16.77
N GLN A 135 -4.89 17.67 -16.77
CA GLN A 135 -5.14 16.89 -17.97
C GLN A 135 -6.24 15.82 -17.78
N GLY A 136 -6.73 15.31 -18.91
CA GLY A 136 -7.68 14.20 -18.95
C GLY A 136 -9.14 14.60 -18.69
N PHE A 137 -9.98 13.58 -18.66
CA PHE A 137 -11.43 13.65 -18.57
C PHE A 137 -11.96 12.68 -17.51
N VAL A 138 -13.00 13.10 -16.79
CA VAL A 138 -13.71 12.29 -15.81
C VAL A 138 -15.18 12.19 -16.20
N CYS A 139 -15.75 11.00 -16.11
CA CYS A 139 -17.17 10.80 -16.31
C CYS A 139 -17.94 11.18 -15.03
N VAL A 140 -18.86 12.15 -15.12
CA VAL A 140 -19.73 12.53 -14.00
C VAL A 140 -20.84 11.49 -13.84
N GLY A 141 -21.10 11.06 -12.60
CA GLY A 141 -22.10 10.05 -12.29
C GLY A 141 -21.73 9.22 -11.06
N PRO A 142 -21.66 7.87 -11.14
CA PRO A 142 -21.47 7.02 -9.97
C PRO A 142 -20.21 7.32 -9.15
N THR A 143 -19.12 7.71 -9.81
CA THR A 143 -17.81 7.90 -9.16
C THR A 143 -17.43 9.37 -8.98
N ALA A 144 -18.00 10.29 -9.76
CA ALA A 144 -17.69 11.71 -9.70
C ALA A 144 -18.93 12.59 -9.66
N THR A 145 -18.87 13.71 -8.93
CA THR A 145 -19.99 14.63 -8.74
C THR A 145 -19.54 16.09 -8.80
N GLY A 146 -20.40 16.96 -9.34
CA GLY A 146 -20.24 18.42 -9.22
C GLY A 146 -20.74 18.97 -7.89
N ASN A 147 -21.49 18.17 -7.11
CA ASN A 147 -21.99 18.55 -5.79
C ASN A 147 -20.88 18.37 -4.75
N LEU A 148 -20.30 19.47 -4.27
CA LEU A 148 -19.25 19.44 -3.24
C LEU A 148 -19.81 19.18 -1.83
N ASP A 149 -21.13 19.29 -1.65
CA ASP A 149 -21.83 18.96 -0.41
C ASP A 149 -22.20 17.48 -0.30
N ASP A 150 -21.81 16.65 -1.28
CA ASP A 150 -22.01 15.21 -1.25
C ASP A 150 -21.42 14.57 0.02
N ALA A 151 -22.17 13.67 0.65
CA ALA A 151 -21.82 13.07 1.93
C ALA A 151 -20.47 12.34 1.90
N ILE A 152 -20.14 11.65 0.80
CA ILE A 152 -18.85 10.97 0.64
C ILE A 152 -17.73 12.00 0.52
N VAL A 153 -17.98 13.08 -0.24
CA VAL A 153 -16.98 14.14 -0.45
C VAL A 153 -16.62 14.80 0.88
N LYS A 154 -17.63 15.09 1.73
CA LYS A 154 -17.43 15.61 3.08
C LYS A 154 -16.75 14.60 4.01
N ALA A 155 -17.18 13.34 4.01
CA ALA A 155 -16.62 12.30 4.86
C ALA A 155 -15.17 11.97 4.54
N SER A 156 -14.78 12.04 3.27
CA SER A 156 -13.41 11.77 2.78
C SER A 156 -12.61 13.04 2.52
N ALA A 157 -12.98 14.17 3.13
CA ALA A 157 -12.30 15.46 2.92
C ALA A 157 -10.83 15.46 3.37
N ARG A 158 -10.47 14.61 4.33
CA ARG A 158 -9.06 14.42 4.75
C ARG A 158 -8.31 13.57 3.74
N ARG A 159 -7.22 14.13 3.20
CA ARG A 159 -6.44 13.58 2.10
C ARG A 159 -5.11 13.03 2.58
N ALA A 160 -4.48 12.23 1.70
CA ALA A 160 -3.10 11.81 1.89
C ALA A 160 -2.18 13.03 2.02
N GLU A 161 -1.32 13.05 3.02
CA GLU A 161 -0.29 14.06 3.19
C GLU A 161 0.95 13.67 2.39
N LEU A 162 1.05 14.21 1.16
CA LEU A 162 2.20 13.98 0.30
C LEU A 162 3.46 14.61 0.91
N GLY A 163 4.57 13.86 0.89
CA GLY A 163 5.86 14.31 1.43
C GLY A 163 6.10 13.87 2.86
N ALA A 164 5.04 13.60 3.64
CA ALA A 164 5.17 12.91 4.90
C ALA A 164 5.63 11.46 4.67
N GLY A 165 6.45 10.89 5.55
CA GLY A 165 6.90 9.50 5.39
C GLY A 165 5.73 8.50 5.34
N LEU A 166 4.68 8.77 6.10
CA LEU A 166 3.42 8.03 6.07
C LEU A 166 2.29 9.02 5.68
N PRO A 167 1.63 8.84 4.53
CA PRO A 167 0.65 9.79 4.02
C PRO A 167 -0.71 9.73 4.75
N TYR A 168 -0.93 8.70 5.55
CA TYR A 168 -2.10 8.48 6.40
C TYR A 168 -1.66 7.98 7.76
N GLY A 169 -2.61 7.82 8.67
CA GLY A 169 -2.34 7.16 9.93
C GLY A 169 -2.24 5.69 9.68
N TYR A 170 -1.28 5.02 10.30
CA TYR A 170 -1.11 3.59 10.13
C TYR A 170 -1.21 2.89 11.47
N ALA A 171 -1.82 1.72 11.46
CA ALA A 171 -1.91 0.85 12.61
C ALA A 171 -1.79 -0.61 12.19
N VAL A 172 -1.48 -1.48 13.13
CA VAL A 172 -1.42 -2.93 12.94
C VAL A 172 -2.39 -3.60 13.89
N VAL A 173 -3.25 -4.47 13.35
CA VAL A 173 -4.25 -5.21 14.13
C VAL A 173 -3.56 -6.14 15.14
N ARG A 174 -3.89 -6.00 16.44
CA ARG A 174 -3.26 -6.77 17.54
C ARG A 174 -3.93 -8.11 17.77
N THR A 175 -5.24 -8.20 17.55
CA THR A 175 -6.09 -9.34 17.90
C THR A 175 -6.71 -9.98 16.67
N SER A 176 -7.02 -11.28 16.73
CA SER A 176 -7.71 -12.01 15.64
C SER A 176 -9.23 -11.80 15.63
N HIS A 177 -9.77 -11.05 16.59
CA HIS A 177 -11.21 -10.81 16.77
C HIS A 177 -11.59 -9.33 16.62
N ALA A 178 -10.67 -8.52 16.11
CA ALA A 178 -10.93 -7.13 15.75
C ALA A 178 -11.98 -7.06 14.62
N PRO A 179 -13.12 -6.37 14.79
CA PRO A 179 -14.05 -6.11 13.70
C PRO A 179 -13.79 -4.75 13.04
N PHE A 180 -14.10 -4.65 11.75
CA PHE A 180 -14.42 -3.37 11.11
C PHE A 180 -15.92 -3.11 11.27
N TYR A 181 -16.27 -1.91 11.72
CA TYR A 181 -17.65 -1.48 11.80
C TYR A 181 -18.03 -0.56 10.64
N THR A 182 -19.24 -0.73 10.11
CA THR A 182 -19.80 0.19 9.10
C THR A 182 -20.42 1.43 9.72
N ARG A 183 -20.88 1.33 10.97
CA ARG A 183 -21.43 2.41 11.80
C ARG A 183 -20.96 2.29 13.24
N LEU A 184 -21.16 3.32 14.05
CA LEU A 184 -20.85 3.24 15.48
C LEU A 184 -21.70 2.15 16.15
N PRO A 185 -21.08 1.17 16.85
CA PRO A 185 -21.80 0.14 17.58
C PRO A 185 -22.26 0.67 18.95
N SER A 186 -23.43 0.25 19.41
CA SER A 186 -23.76 0.32 20.84
C SER A 186 -22.88 -0.64 21.65
N GLU A 187 -22.75 -0.42 22.96
CA GLU A 187 -21.96 -1.31 23.82
C GLU A 187 -22.46 -2.76 23.80
N ALA A 188 -23.78 -2.97 23.75
CA ALA A 188 -24.38 -4.30 23.67
C ALA A 188 -24.04 -5.01 22.35
N GLU A 189 -24.08 -4.29 21.23
CA GLU A 189 -23.71 -4.82 19.92
C GLU A 189 -22.20 -5.10 19.81
N ALA A 190 -21.35 -4.23 20.37
CA ALA A 190 -19.92 -4.46 20.40
C ALA A 190 -19.58 -5.72 21.21
N LYS A 191 -20.20 -5.90 22.39
CA LYS A 191 -20.06 -7.10 23.23
C LYS A 191 -20.48 -8.39 22.53
N SER A 192 -21.52 -8.36 21.70
CA SER A 192 -21.97 -9.55 20.98
C SER A 192 -21.03 -9.94 19.83
N LEU A 193 -20.34 -8.97 19.23
CA LEU A 193 -19.41 -9.19 18.11
C LEU A 193 -17.98 -9.48 18.55
N GLU A 194 -17.56 -8.97 19.71
CA GLU A 194 -16.22 -9.08 20.24
C GLU A 194 -16.15 -10.10 21.37
N SER A 195 -15.88 -11.36 21.02
CA SER A 195 -15.88 -12.49 21.97
C SER A 195 -14.90 -12.37 23.14
N ASP A 196 -13.90 -11.51 23.03
CA ASP A 196 -12.88 -11.25 24.04
C ASP A 196 -13.04 -9.87 24.72
N TRP A 197 -14.20 -9.21 24.59
CA TRP A 197 -14.49 -7.88 25.12
C TRP A 197 -13.92 -7.64 26.53
N GLU A 198 -14.38 -8.40 27.53
CA GLU A 198 -13.98 -8.20 28.94
C GLU A 198 -12.50 -8.46 29.18
N LYS A 199 -11.95 -9.50 28.53
CA LYS A 199 -10.54 -9.87 28.66
C LYS A 199 -9.65 -8.78 28.08
N HIS A 200 -10.02 -8.25 26.90
CA HIS A 200 -9.24 -7.25 26.20
C HIS A 200 -9.07 -5.97 27.03
N PHE A 201 -10.17 -5.41 27.57
CA PHE A 201 -10.10 -4.20 28.39
C PHE A 201 -9.27 -4.37 29.67
N ARG A 202 -9.27 -5.56 30.30
CA ARG A 202 -8.38 -5.85 31.45
C ARG A 202 -6.91 -5.88 31.04
N THR A 203 -6.60 -6.55 29.93
CA THR A 203 -5.23 -6.66 29.41
C THR A 203 -4.71 -5.36 28.81
N LEU A 204 -5.60 -4.44 28.39
CA LEU A 204 -5.21 -3.14 27.85
C LEU A 204 -4.47 -2.32 28.91
N THR A 205 -5.02 -2.23 30.12
CA THR A 205 -4.40 -1.51 31.25
C THR A 205 -3.02 -2.08 31.61
N GLU A 206 -2.86 -3.41 31.54
CA GLU A 206 -1.59 -4.09 31.81
C GLU A 206 -0.58 -3.87 30.66
N ALA A 207 -1.03 -3.96 29.41
CA ALA A 207 -0.23 -3.73 28.22
C ALA A 207 0.22 -2.25 28.11
N GLU A 208 -0.62 -1.30 28.50
CA GLU A 208 -0.29 0.12 28.59
C GLU A 208 0.82 0.39 29.63
N ALA A 209 0.80 -0.34 30.75
CA ALA A 209 1.83 -0.26 31.77
C ALA A 209 3.15 -0.94 31.36
N GLU A 210 3.10 -1.96 30.49
CA GLU A 210 4.28 -2.64 29.93
C GLU A 210 4.94 -1.85 28.81
N GLU A 211 4.15 -1.30 27.87
CA GLU A 211 4.64 -0.44 26.77
C GLU A 211 5.28 0.87 27.28
N ALA A 212 4.81 1.40 28.42
CA ALA A 212 5.46 2.53 29.10
C ALA A 212 6.86 2.20 29.66
N ARG A 213 7.16 0.91 29.92
CA ARG A 213 8.46 0.45 30.45
C ARG A 213 9.46 0.12 29.35
N ASP A 214 9.00 -0.38 28.22
CA ASP A 214 9.87 -0.89 27.14
C ASP A 214 10.34 0.20 26.15
N GLY A 215 9.90 1.46 26.32
CA GLY A 215 10.34 2.59 25.49
C GLY A 215 9.89 2.51 24.03
N GLU A 216 9.04 1.53 23.70
CA GLU A 216 8.56 1.25 22.35
C GLU A 216 7.03 1.43 22.28
N TYR A 217 6.61 2.50 21.58
CA TYR A 217 5.24 2.76 21.08
C TYR A 217 4.09 2.79 22.14
N PRO A 218 3.83 3.91 22.83
CA PRO A 218 2.67 4.10 23.69
C PRO A 218 1.34 4.14 22.93
N GLN A 219 0.29 3.63 23.57
CA GLN A 219 -1.12 3.81 23.19
C GLN A 219 -1.66 5.19 23.59
N LEU A 220 -2.69 5.66 22.90
CA LEU A 220 -3.24 7.02 23.02
C LEU A 220 -3.90 7.33 24.37
N SER A 221 -4.35 6.30 25.08
CA SER A 221 -5.08 6.39 26.36
C SER A 221 -4.18 6.65 27.58
N SER A 222 -2.86 6.42 27.48
CA SER A 222 -1.92 6.58 28.60
C SER A 222 -1.23 7.95 28.66
N LEU A 223 -1.72 8.92 27.89
CA LEU A 223 -1.09 10.23 27.70
C LEU A 223 -1.65 11.26 28.70
N PRO A 224 -0.81 11.88 29.56
CA PRO A 224 -1.26 12.96 30.42
C PRO A 224 -1.78 14.13 29.55
N GLY A 225 -3.06 14.48 29.71
CA GLY A 225 -3.70 15.55 28.93
C GLY A 225 -4.08 15.19 27.49
N GLY A 226 -4.07 13.89 27.11
CA GLY A 226 -4.52 13.45 25.78
C GLY A 226 -3.60 13.84 24.61
N ALA A 227 -2.45 14.46 24.88
CA ALA A 227 -1.50 14.90 23.86
C ALA A 227 -0.53 13.78 23.46
N PHE A 228 -0.38 13.53 22.15
CA PHE A 228 0.61 12.60 21.59
C PHE A 228 2.04 12.90 22.11
N PRO A 229 2.79 11.93 22.65
CA PRO A 229 4.13 12.13 23.20
C PRO A 229 5.19 11.91 22.11
N LEU A 230 4.92 12.40 20.91
CA LEU A 230 5.83 12.38 19.79
C LEU A 230 5.96 13.81 19.31
N GLU A 231 7.15 14.19 18.90
CA GLU A 231 7.19 14.95 17.66
C GLU A 231 6.82 13.95 16.57
N PRO A 232 5.57 13.93 16.07
CA PRO A 232 5.33 13.29 14.80
C PRO A 232 6.28 13.91 13.79
N ALA A 233 6.62 13.19 12.71
CA ALA A 233 7.01 13.91 11.51
C ALA A 233 5.98 15.05 11.32
N PRO A 234 6.41 16.32 11.28
CA PRO A 234 5.49 17.45 11.35
C PRO A 234 4.41 17.26 10.29
N GLY A 235 3.14 17.18 10.70
CA GLY A 235 1.97 17.09 9.82
C GLY A 235 0.95 16.02 10.21
N VAL A 236 1.42 14.83 10.57
CA VAL A 236 0.59 13.63 10.49
C VAL A 236 -0.13 13.35 11.83
N LEU A 237 0.55 12.96 12.93
CA LEU A 237 -0.17 12.69 14.20
C LEU A 237 -0.54 13.94 15.01
N ALA A 238 0.12 15.10 14.79
CA ALA A 238 -0.16 16.32 15.56
C ALA A 238 -1.58 16.86 15.30
N ALA A 239 -2.20 16.47 14.18
CA ALA A 239 -3.57 16.82 13.81
C ALA A 239 -4.61 15.74 14.20
N TRP A 240 -4.20 14.60 14.77
CA TRP A 240 -5.03 13.38 14.85
C TRP A 240 -5.48 12.94 16.24
N ALA A 241 -4.97 13.58 17.29
CA ALA A 241 -5.55 13.52 18.62
C ALA A 241 -5.84 14.96 18.98
N THR A 242 -7.12 15.31 18.94
CA THR A 242 -7.55 16.36 19.87
C THR A 242 -7.41 15.78 21.28
N ASP A 243 -7.43 16.63 22.30
CA ASP A 243 -7.49 16.26 23.71
C ASP A 243 -8.75 15.44 24.10
N GLY A 244 -9.51 14.97 23.10
CA GLY A 244 -10.72 14.17 23.23
C GLY A 244 -11.98 15.01 23.44
N LYS A 245 -11.86 16.34 23.59
CA LYS A 245 -13.00 17.19 23.94
C LYS A 245 -13.85 17.60 22.73
N ASP A 246 -13.24 17.64 21.55
CA ASP A 246 -13.87 18.17 20.33
C ASP A 246 -13.95 17.18 19.16
N ASP A 247 -13.51 15.91 19.29
CA ASP A 247 -13.50 14.92 18.19
C ASP A 247 -14.91 14.74 17.59
N PRO A 248 -15.27 15.43 16.50
CA PRO A 248 -16.64 15.51 16.07
C PRO A 248 -17.00 14.23 15.33
N ILE A 249 -18.09 13.59 15.75
CA ILE A 249 -18.64 12.44 15.03
C ILE A 249 -19.30 12.98 13.76
N PRO A 250 -18.87 12.56 12.55
CA PRO A 250 -19.55 12.95 11.32
C PRO A 250 -21.03 12.56 11.37
N ASP A 251 -21.92 13.42 10.87
CA ASP A 251 -23.38 13.23 10.94
C ASP A 251 -23.84 11.87 10.42
N TYR A 252 -23.18 11.34 9.36
CA TYR A 252 -23.50 10.03 8.80
C TYR A 252 -23.21 8.86 9.74
N LEU A 253 -22.32 9.04 10.73
CA LEU A 253 -22.01 8.05 11.77
C LEU A 253 -22.84 8.22 13.03
N ALA A 254 -23.27 9.45 13.36
CA ALA A 254 -23.95 9.79 14.61
C ALA A 254 -25.34 9.16 14.73
N ASP A 255 -26.07 9.07 13.62
CA ASP A 255 -27.47 8.64 13.63
C ASP A 255 -27.67 7.17 13.20
N GLY A 256 -26.63 6.49 12.71
CA GLY A 256 -26.73 5.14 12.14
C GLY A 256 -27.63 5.03 10.90
N LYS A 257 -28.15 6.16 10.40
CA LYS A 257 -29.18 6.23 9.35
C LYS A 257 -28.66 5.94 7.94
N ALA A 258 -27.35 5.99 7.71
CA ALA A 258 -26.77 5.69 6.39
C ALA A 258 -25.31 5.25 6.52
N THR A 259 -24.91 4.24 5.75
CA THR A 259 -23.50 3.93 5.54
C THR A 259 -23.08 4.32 4.15
N LEU A 260 -22.00 5.10 4.11
CA LEU A 260 -21.34 5.48 2.88
C LEU A 260 -20.49 4.28 2.46
N ASN A 261 -21.08 3.32 1.75
CA ASN A 261 -20.37 2.08 1.38
C ASN A 261 -19.32 2.34 0.28
N LEU A 262 -18.17 2.87 0.67
CA LEU A 262 -16.99 3.01 -0.20
C LEU A 262 -16.18 1.72 -0.32
N SER A 263 -16.23 0.85 0.69
CA SER A 263 -15.45 -0.39 0.73
C SER A 263 -16.03 -1.50 -0.14
N GLY A 264 -17.29 -1.40 -0.55
CA GLY A 264 -18.07 -2.51 -1.12
C GLY A 264 -18.46 -3.58 -0.09
N LEU A 265 -17.84 -3.59 1.10
CA LEU A 265 -17.99 -4.63 2.11
C LEU A 265 -19.33 -4.58 2.84
N ALA A 266 -19.96 -3.40 2.94
CA ALA A 266 -21.24 -3.27 3.63
C ALA A 266 -22.40 -4.00 2.91
N PHE A 267 -22.23 -4.41 1.64
CA PHE A 267 -23.25 -5.15 0.87
C PHE A 267 -22.74 -6.51 0.36
N SER A 268 -21.53 -6.94 0.71
CA SER A 268 -20.96 -8.22 0.25
C SER A 268 -21.33 -9.41 1.13
N HIS A 269 -21.75 -9.19 2.38
CA HIS A 269 -22.44 -10.21 3.15
C HIS A 269 -23.87 -10.31 2.63
N LYS A 270 -24.18 -11.36 1.86
CA LYS A 270 -25.56 -11.78 1.67
C LYS A 270 -26.19 -11.87 3.06
N PRO A 271 -27.26 -11.13 3.37
CA PRO A 271 -28.13 -11.56 4.43
C PRO A 271 -28.65 -12.91 3.95
N ASP A 272 -28.30 -13.98 4.66
CA ASP A 272 -29.03 -15.24 4.52
C ASP A 272 -30.43 -15.03 5.10
N THR A 273 -31.26 -14.22 4.41
CA THR A 273 -32.72 -14.18 4.46
C THR A 273 -33.24 -13.13 3.46
N ASP A 274 -34.02 -13.63 2.51
CA ASP A 274 -35.02 -12.95 1.68
C ASP A 274 -34.54 -12.01 0.56
N GLY A 275 -35.05 -12.31 -0.64
CA GLY A 275 -34.59 -11.75 -1.91
C GLY A 275 -34.64 -10.23 -1.99
N GLY A 276 -33.52 -9.66 -2.41
CA GLY A 276 -33.49 -8.53 -3.34
C GLY A 276 -34.27 -7.26 -2.99
N SER A 277 -34.54 -6.97 -1.71
CA SER A 277 -35.17 -5.71 -1.32
C SER A 277 -34.13 -4.66 -0.91
N PRO A 278 -34.10 -3.46 -1.52
CA PRO A 278 -33.29 -2.35 -1.02
C PRO A 278 -33.73 -2.00 0.40
N CYS A 279 -32.77 -1.78 1.31
CA CYS A 279 -33.06 -1.36 2.69
C CYS A 279 -34.00 -0.14 2.68
N PRO A 280 -35.24 -0.25 3.19
CA PRO A 280 -36.15 0.88 3.21
C PRO A 280 -35.59 1.97 4.13
N GLY A 281 -35.26 3.12 3.56
CA GLY A 281 -35.13 4.38 4.30
C GLY A 281 -34.11 4.43 5.45
N GLY A 282 -32.90 3.87 5.29
CA GLY A 282 -31.82 4.18 6.22
C GLY A 282 -32.02 3.67 7.65
N ALA A 283 -32.75 2.57 7.84
CA ALA A 283 -32.85 1.94 9.15
C ALA A 283 -31.50 1.30 9.54
N ALA A 284 -30.89 1.78 10.63
CA ALA A 284 -29.60 1.30 11.15
C ALA A 284 -29.55 -0.22 11.44
N ALA A 285 -30.71 -0.84 11.65
CA ALA A 285 -30.89 -2.27 11.89
C ALA A 285 -30.66 -3.14 10.64
N CYS A 286 -30.78 -2.57 9.44
CA CYS A 286 -30.63 -3.29 8.17
C CYS A 286 -29.21 -3.19 7.58
N ILE A 287 -28.36 -2.37 8.18
CA ILE A 287 -26.97 -2.18 7.76
C ILE A 287 -26.09 -3.19 8.52
N PRO A 288 -25.30 -4.05 7.84
CA PRO A 288 -24.40 -4.97 8.52
C PRO A 288 -23.45 -4.21 9.44
N LEU A 289 -23.49 -4.50 10.73
CA LEU A 289 -22.65 -3.82 11.71
C LEU A 289 -21.18 -4.22 11.55
N ASP A 290 -20.92 -5.52 11.39
CA ASP A 290 -19.59 -6.08 11.12
C ASP A 290 -19.38 -6.14 9.59
N ALA A 291 -18.38 -5.39 9.10
CA ALA A 291 -18.02 -5.35 7.69
C ALA A 291 -17.00 -6.43 7.30
N ALA A 292 -16.15 -6.82 8.26
CA ALA A 292 -15.07 -7.79 8.08
C ALA A 292 -14.32 -8.00 9.40
N ARG A 293 -13.78 -9.21 9.57
CA ARG A 293 -12.85 -9.56 10.65
C ARG A 293 -11.43 -9.65 10.11
N PRO A 294 -10.62 -8.57 10.20
CA PRO A 294 -9.24 -8.60 9.77
C PRO A 294 -8.39 -9.64 10.49
N MET A 295 -7.44 -10.20 9.75
CA MET A 295 -6.42 -11.07 10.32
C MET A 295 -5.53 -10.28 11.30
N ARG A 296 -5.07 -10.97 12.35
CA ARG A 296 -4.03 -10.43 13.24
C ARG A 296 -2.81 -10.04 12.40
N ARG A 297 -2.19 -8.91 12.74
CA ARG A 297 -1.05 -8.29 12.02
C ARG A 297 -1.40 -7.65 10.67
N LEU A 298 -2.69 -7.59 10.29
CA LEU A 298 -3.11 -6.75 9.17
C LEU A 298 -2.66 -5.30 9.42
N GLY A 299 -1.97 -4.74 8.44
CA GLY A 299 -1.69 -3.31 8.38
C GLY A 299 -2.91 -2.56 7.85
N ILE A 300 -3.32 -1.53 8.57
CA ILE A 300 -4.45 -0.66 8.19
C ILE A 300 -4.01 0.79 8.14
N SER A 301 -4.77 1.60 7.41
CA SER A 301 -4.64 3.06 7.45
C SER A 301 -5.90 3.73 8.01
N PHE A 302 -5.75 4.97 8.48
CA PHE A 302 -6.84 5.79 8.98
C PHE A 302 -6.64 7.28 8.69
N ILE A 303 -7.75 8.00 8.53
CA ILE A 303 -7.81 9.44 8.19
C ILE A 303 -8.32 10.29 9.36
N ALA A 304 -8.98 9.69 10.34
CA ALA A 304 -9.46 10.36 11.54
C ALA A 304 -9.52 9.40 12.73
N SER A 305 -9.59 9.96 13.93
CA SER A 305 -10.02 9.25 15.13
C SER A 305 -11.22 9.97 15.73
N LEU A 306 -12.09 9.21 16.40
CA LEU A 306 -13.34 9.71 16.95
C LEU A 306 -13.65 9.00 18.27
N LEU A 307 -14.18 9.75 19.24
CA LEU A 307 -14.58 9.25 20.54
C LEU A 307 -16.09 8.99 20.54
N HIS A 308 -16.49 7.75 20.84
CA HIS A 308 -17.90 7.37 21.00
C HIS A 308 -18.09 6.64 22.33
N GLY A 309 -18.89 7.24 23.22
CA GLY A 309 -18.97 6.81 24.61
C GLY A 309 -17.59 6.93 25.28
N LYS A 310 -17.05 5.80 25.73
CA LYS A 310 -15.71 5.73 26.36
C LYS A 310 -14.64 5.15 25.44
N ARG A 311 -14.97 4.86 24.18
CA ARG A 311 -14.08 4.13 23.26
C ARG A 311 -13.72 4.97 22.06
N ARG A 312 -12.45 4.90 21.67
CA ARG A 312 -11.93 5.58 20.49
C ARG A 312 -11.97 4.64 19.28
N PHE A 313 -12.41 5.17 18.16
CA PHE A 313 -12.44 4.49 16.87
C PHE A 313 -11.56 5.25 15.88
N LEU A 314 -10.95 4.51 14.96
CA LEU A 314 -10.19 5.02 13.82
C LEU A 314 -11.08 4.90 12.58
N LEU A 315 -11.17 5.96 11.79
CA LEU A 315 -11.89 5.97 10.52
C LEU A 315 -10.91 5.69 9.38
N THR A 316 -11.12 4.60 8.63
CA THR A 316 -10.28 4.26 7.46
C THR A 316 -10.60 5.14 6.25
N PRO A 317 -9.73 5.22 5.22
CA PRO A 317 -10.07 5.89 3.97
C PRO A 317 -11.30 5.33 3.26
N GLU A 318 -11.65 4.06 3.50
CA GLU A 318 -12.86 3.40 3.00
C GLU A 318 -14.11 3.69 3.87
N LEU A 319 -13.98 4.61 4.83
CA LEU A 319 -15.01 5.01 5.78
C LEU A 319 -15.53 3.89 6.69
N LEU A 320 -14.66 2.91 6.99
CA LEU A 320 -14.91 1.90 8.00
C LEU A 320 -14.32 2.33 9.34
N LEU A 321 -14.90 1.83 10.43
CA LEU A 321 -14.47 2.12 11.79
C LEU A 321 -13.70 0.93 12.36
N MET A 322 -12.53 1.21 12.92
CA MET A 322 -11.70 0.24 13.63
C MET A 322 -11.51 0.70 15.07
N PRO A 323 -11.82 -0.12 16.09
CA PRO A 323 -11.54 0.30 17.45
C PRO A 323 -10.03 0.48 17.71
N ALA A 324 -9.66 1.61 18.32
CA ALA A 324 -8.27 1.98 18.52
C ALA A 324 -7.55 1.02 19.51
N ASP A 325 -8.26 0.51 20.51
CA ASP A 325 -7.75 -0.47 21.48
C ASP A 325 -7.37 -1.83 20.83
N ARG A 326 -7.92 -2.12 19.65
CA ARG A 326 -7.66 -3.37 18.91
C ARG A 326 -6.44 -3.30 18.00
N VAL A 327 -5.80 -2.14 17.88
CA VAL A 327 -4.64 -1.93 17.02
C VAL A 327 -3.45 -1.36 17.80
N ARG A 328 -2.27 -1.44 17.17
CA ARG A 328 -1.07 -0.74 17.60
C ARG A 328 -0.73 0.30 16.55
N LEU A 329 -0.62 1.57 16.96
CA LEU A 329 -0.24 2.65 16.06
C LEU A 329 1.18 2.45 15.54
N VAL A 330 1.38 2.82 14.28
CA VAL A 330 2.66 2.76 13.58
C VAL A 330 3.24 4.17 13.50
N ARG A 331 4.42 4.36 14.08
CA ARG A 331 5.21 5.61 13.92
C ARG A 331 6.11 5.57 12.69
N GLY A 332 6.54 4.37 12.28
CA GLY A 332 7.58 4.19 11.28
C GLY A 332 8.99 4.39 11.86
N THR A 333 10.01 3.98 11.11
CA THR A 333 11.40 4.22 11.48
C THR A 333 11.76 5.70 11.37
N SER A 334 12.68 6.17 12.21
CA SER A 334 13.31 7.49 12.06
C SER A 334 14.40 7.49 10.99
N PHE A 335 14.88 6.31 10.57
CA PHE A 335 15.87 6.17 9.52
C PHE A 335 15.37 6.76 8.20
N HIS A 336 16.28 7.45 7.54
CA HIS A 336 16.17 7.94 6.19
C HIS A 336 17.57 8.06 5.61
N GLY A 337 17.65 8.07 4.29
CA GLY A 337 18.84 8.34 3.52
C GLY A 337 19.35 9.77 3.68
N VAL A 338 20.26 10.14 2.78
CA VAL A 338 20.95 11.43 2.80
C VAL A 338 20.94 12.07 1.44
N GLU A 339 20.73 13.39 1.45
CA GLU A 339 20.97 14.24 0.29
C GLU A 339 22.45 14.24 -0.08
N LEU A 340 22.71 14.21 -1.37
CA LEU A 340 24.05 14.27 -1.94
C LEU A 340 24.16 15.51 -2.82
N SER A 341 25.28 16.22 -2.69
CA SER A 341 25.63 17.26 -3.63
C SER A 341 27.14 17.43 -3.68
N ASN A 342 27.67 17.81 -4.85
CA ASN A 342 29.10 18.00 -5.03
C ASN A 342 29.66 19.11 -4.12
N ASP A 343 28.84 20.14 -3.85
CA ASP A 343 29.18 21.30 -3.03
C ASP A 343 28.67 21.19 -1.59
N GLY A 344 28.03 20.06 -1.23
CA GLY A 344 27.44 19.83 0.08
C GLY A 344 28.33 19.04 1.04
N PRO A 345 27.83 18.80 2.27
CA PRO A 345 28.58 18.09 3.31
C PRO A 345 28.84 16.62 2.95
N LEU A 346 27.98 16.01 2.13
CA LEU A 346 28.11 14.64 1.64
C LEU A 346 28.16 14.60 0.11
N SER A 347 29.24 14.02 -0.41
CA SER A 347 29.44 13.68 -1.82
C SER A 347 30.11 12.31 -1.90
N LEU A 348 29.81 11.56 -2.97
CA LEU A 348 30.38 10.23 -3.18
C LEU A 348 31.92 10.27 -3.26
N PRO A 349 32.65 9.27 -2.72
CA PRO A 349 32.12 8.07 -2.09
C PRO A 349 31.67 8.28 -0.64
N ILE A 350 30.60 7.58 -0.27
CA ILE A 350 30.08 7.53 1.11
C ILE A 350 29.97 6.08 1.58
N ILE A 351 29.82 5.91 2.88
CA ILE A 351 29.40 4.65 3.50
C ILE A 351 28.13 4.84 4.29
N PHE A 352 27.34 3.78 4.43
CA PHE A 352 26.36 3.62 5.50
C PHE A 352 26.88 2.60 6.51
N VAL A 353 26.70 2.86 7.80
CA VAL A 353 27.00 1.90 8.87
C VAL A 353 25.90 0.84 8.93
N THR A 354 26.22 -0.43 8.70
CA THR A 354 25.20 -1.48 8.59
C THR A 354 25.02 -2.31 9.86
N LYS A 355 25.93 -2.17 10.82
CA LYS A 355 25.93 -2.93 12.08
C LYS A 355 25.83 -2.01 13.29
N ALA A 356 24.90 -2.30 14.20
CA ALA A 356 24.85 -1.64 15.50
C ALA A 356 26.10 -2.02 16.33
N GLY A 357 26.65 -1.08 17.10
CA GLY A 357 27.91 -1.28 17.82
C GLY A 357 29.17 -1.01 16.98
N ALA A 358 29.05 -0.62 15.70
CA ALA A 358 30.19 -0.33 14.84
C ALA A 358 31.00 0.84 15.40
N LYS A 359 32.33 0.70 15.48
CA LYS A 359 33.20 1.70 16.11
C LYS A 359 34.04 2.43 15.08
N ARG A 360 34.33 3.70 15.36
CA ARG A 360 35.47 4.38 14.74
C ARG A 360 36.75 3.80 15.33
N HIS A 361 37.76 3.60 14.49
CA HIS A 361 39.08 3.21 14.91
C HIS A 361 40.10 4.29 14.56
N THR A 362 41.07 4.51 15.42
CA THR A 362 42.25 5.33 15.11
C THR A 362 43.49 4.43 15.06
N LEU A 363 44.52 4.92 14.38
CA LEU A 363 45.82 4.25 14.34
C LEU A 363 46.76 4.90 15.34
N GLU A 364 47.19 4.11 16.32
CA GLU A 364 48.29 4.46 17.21
C GLU A 364 49.50 3.61 16.81
N GLY A 365 50.38 4.18 15.98
CA GLY A 365 51.47 3.44 15.34
C GLY A 365 50.93 2.37 14.38
N LYS A 366 51.12 1.09 14.74
CA LYS A 366 50.65 -0.07 13.96
C LYS A 366 49.38 -0.72 14.54
N HIS A 367 48.87 -0.21 15.66
CA HIS A 367 47.73 -0.80 16.38
C HIS A 367 46.45 0.00 16.15
N LEU A 368 45.33 -0.72 16.05
CA LEU A 368 44.00 -0.12 16.01
C LEU A 368 43.53 0.13 17.43
N LYS A 369 43.12 1.36 17.70
CA LYS A 369 42.40 1.71 18.92
C LYS A 369 40.94 1.95 18.60
N ALA A 370 40.05 1.26 19.30
CA ALA A 370 38.62 1.50 19.19
C ALA A 370 38.27 2.83 19.88
N GLY A 371 37.55 3.69 19.18
CA GLY A 371 37.00 4.95 19.66
C GLY A 371 35.49 4.85 19.88
N ALA A 372 34.81 5.98 19.64
CA ALA A 372 33.36 6.11 19.78
C ALA A 372 32.59 5.23 18.78
N GLU A 373 31.40 4.83 19.18
CA GLU A 373 30.45 4.14 18.30
C GLU A 373 29.93 5.10 17.21
N LEU A 374 29.72 4.55 16.03
CA LEU A 374 29.02 5.22 14.95
C LEU A 374 27.53 4.88 15.03
N PRO A 375 26.62 5.87 14.93
CA PRO A 375 25.20 5.58 14.91
C PRO A 375 24.86 4.59 13.80
N TRP A 376 24.05 3.59 14.13
CA TRP A 376 23.61 2.60 13.15
C TRP A 376 22.90 3.31 11.97
N ARG A 377 23.26 2.93 10.75
CA ARG A 377 22.81 3.52 9.48
C ARG A 377 23.13 4.99 9.25
N SER A 378 24.05 5.56 10.02
CA SER A 378 24.58 6.88 9.68
C SER A 378 25.40 6.81 8.39
N ALA A 379 25.27 7.85 7.57
CA ALA A 379 26.06 8.03 6.36
C ALA A 379 27.31 8.87 6.64
N HIS A 380 28.45 8.48 6.08
CA HIS A 380 29.70 9.22 6.23
C HIS A 380 30.47 9.30 4.92
N LYS A 381 31.07 10.46 4.65
CA LYS A 381 32.01 10.63 3.54
C LYS A 381 33.30 9.85 3.82
N VAL A 382 33.81 9.18 2.80
CA VAL A 382 35.03 8.39 2.89
C VAL A 382 36.03 8.74 1.80
N GLU A 383 37.29 8.40 2.01
CA GLU A 383 38.29 8.46 0.96
C GLU A 383 38.06 7.39 -0.13
N LYS A 384 38.62 7.64 -1.30
CA LYS A 384 38.60 6.67 -2.41
C LYS A 384 39.35 5.38 -2.05
N LYS A 385 40.42 5.48 -1.24
CA LYS A 385 41.27 4.34 -0.88
C LYS A 385 40.73 3.63 0.38
N ILE A 386 40.94 2.32 0.43
CA ILE A 386 40.71 1.49 1.61
C ILE A 386 42.06 1.29 2.29
N LYS A 387 42.08 1.29 3.63
CA LYS A 387 43.28 1.00 4.41
C LYS A 387 43.25 -0.44 4.90
N VAL A 388 44.37 -1.13 4.80
CA VAL A 388 44.53 -2.50 5.32
C VAL A 388 45.36 -2.43 6.59
N VAL A 389 44.81 -2.94 7.69
CA VAL A 389 45.49 -2.97 8.99
C VAL A 389 45.29 -4.34 9.60
N GLY A 390 46.39 -5.07 9.85
CA GLY A 390 46.33 -6.42 10.43
C GLY A 390 45.54 -7.43 9.60
N GLY A 391 45.42 -7.22 8.28
CA GLY A 391 44.63 -8.08 7.37
C GLY A 391 43.15 -7.69 7.23
N ASP A 392 42.63 -6.83 8.11
CA ASP A 392 41.29 -6.28 7.97
C ASP A 392 41.28 -5.02 7.09
N HIS A 393 40.15 -4.79 6.43
CA HIS A 393 39.94 -3.70 5.51
C HIS A 393 39.11 -2.60 6.18
N PHE A 394 39.50 -1.35 5.96
CA PHE A 394 38.88 -0.19 6.57
C PHE A 394 38.59 0.92 5.55
N HIS A 395 37.39 1.48 5.62
CA HIS A 395 37.09 2.76 5.01
C HIS A 395 37.67 3.89 5.87
N VAL A 396 38.34 4.85 5.22
CA VAL A 396 38.91 6.03 5.87
C VAL A 396 37.87 7.15 5.82
N LEU A 397 37.39 7.60 6.97
CA LEU A 397 36.48 8.73 7.12
C LEU A 397 37.20 10.05 6.86
N ALA A 398 36.45 11.12 6.61
CA ALA A 398 37.00 12.45 6.36
C ALA A 398 37.88 13.01 7.51
N ASP A 399 37.65 12.56 8.74
CA ASP A 399 38.45 12.90 9.93
C ASP A 399 39.72 12.02 10.09
N GLY A 400 39.99 11.12 9.14
CA GLY A 400 41.10 10.17 9.16
C GLY A 400 40.86 8.92 10.01
N SER A 401 39.73 8.82 10.72
CA SER A 401 39.36 7.60 11.45
C SER A 401 38.90 6.49 10.51
N LEU A 402 38.89 5.26 11.01
CA LEU A 402 38.73 4.04 10.24
C LEU A 402 37.44 3.31 10.65
N VAL A 403 36.71 2.79 9.66
CA VAL A 403 35.52 1.97 9.87
C VAL A 403 35.70 0.65 9.14
N ASN A 404 35.45 -0.47 9.82
CA ASN A 404 35.64 -1.79 9.23
C ASN A 404 34.64 -2.00 8.08
N THR A 405 35.12 -2.52 6.94
CA THR A 405 34.28 -2.78 5.76
C THR A 405 33.25 -3.89 5.99
N LYS A 406 33.39 -4.70 7.03
CA LYS A 406 32.41 -5.72 7.44
C LYS A 406 31.21 -5.13 8.19
N GLU A 407 31.32 -3.87 8.63
CA GLU A 407 30.32 -3.18 9.45
C GLU A 407 29.70 -1.97 8.73
N SER A 408 30.02 -1.81 7.45
CA SER A 408 29.58 -0.71 6.62
C SER A 408 29.44 -1.13 5.17
N VAL A 409 28.64 -0.37 4.41
CA VAL A 409 28.47 -0.57 2.97
C VAL A 409 28.76 0.72 2.23
N ARG A 410 29.50 0.61 1.12
CA ARG A 410 30.05 1.76 0.38
C ARG A 410 29.32 2.01 -0.94
N LEU A 411 28.96 3.26 -1.17
CA LEU A 411 28.51 3.78 -2.47
C LEU A 411 29.64 4.60 -3.10
N ASP A 412 29.96 4.29 -4.36
CA ASP A 412 31.05 4.91 -5.11
C ASP A 412 30.51 5.79 -6.25
N PRO A 413 31.26 6.80 -6.72
CA PRO A 413 30.91 7.53 -7.93
C PRO A 413 30.75 6.61 -9.15
N ILE A 414 29.71 6.86 -9.95
CA ILE A 414 29.43 6.11 -11.18
C ILE A 414 30.48 6.49 -12.24
N ARG A 415 31.45 5.60 -12.47
CA ARG A 415 32.57 5.86 -13.40
C ARG A 415 32.15 5.94 -14.87
N LYS A 416 31.23 5.06 -15.27
CA LYS A 416 30.72 4.98 -16.65
C LYS A 416 29.24 5.30 -16.63
N LEU A 417 28.92 6.56 -16.91
CA LEU A 417 27.53 7.01 -16.97
C LEU A 417 26.78 6.25 -18.07
N PRO A 418 25.60 5.68 -17.75
CA PRO A 418 24.75 5.05 -18.75
C PRO A 418 24.18 6.07 -19.72
N LYS A 419 23.63 5.61 -20.85
CA LYS A 419 23.12 6.49 -21.92
C LYS A 419 22.08 7.49 -21.41
N TRP A 420 21.10 7.02 -20.64
CA TRP A 420 20.03 7.86 -20.08
C TRP A 420 20.56 8.95 -19.13
N ALA A 421 21.63 8.67 -18.38
CA ALA A 421 22.28 9.66 -17.53
C ALA A 421 22.89 10.80 -18.36
N LYS A 422 23.53 10.47 -19.49
CA LYS A 422 24.09 11.46 -20.43
C LYS A 422 23.01 12.29 -21.14
N GLU A 423 21.81 11.72 -21.28
CA GLU A 423 20.63 12.40 -21.81
C GLU A 423 19.94 13.28 -20.74
N GLY A 424 20.49 13.35 -19.53
CA GLY A 424 19.96 14.18 -18.44
C GLY A 424 18.70 13.61 -17.79
N GLU A 425 18.42 12.32 -17.96
CA GLU A 425 17.27 11.71 -17.29
C GLU A 425 17.51 11.54 -15.78
N ARG A 426 16.44 11.61 -14.98
CA ARG A 426 16.45 11.10 -13.61
C ARG A 426 16.37 9.58 -13.59
N TRP A 427 17.17 8.94 -12.76
CA TRP A 427 17.24 7.49 -12.66
C TRP A 427 17.65 7.01 -11.26
N LEU A 428 17.34 5.74 -10.97
CA LEU A 428 17.68 5.06 -9.73
C LEU A 428 18.63 3.92 -10.02
N GLU A 429 19.74 3.84 -9.29
CA GLU A 429 20.58 2.65 -9.17
C GLU A 429 20.16 1.87 -7.93
N VAL A 430 19.92 0.57 -8.07
CA VAL A 430 19.60 -0.32 -6.96
C VAL A 430 20.59 -1.46 -6.95
N ASN A 431 21.37 -1.55 -5.89
CA ASN A 431 22.37 -2.59 -5.71
C ASN A 431 21.87 -3.68 -4.75
N LEU A 432 21.63 -4.88 -5.26
CA LEU A 432 21.13 -6.03 -4.52
C LEU A 432 22.17 -6.61 -3.54
N ALA A 433 23.46 -6.56 -3.87
CA ALA A 433 24.49 -7.11 -2.98
C ALA A 433 24.74 -6.20 -1.77
N LYS A 434 24.68 -4.89 -1.99
CA LYS A 434 24.91 -3.84 -1.01
C LYS A 434 23.64 -3.40 -0.28
N GLN A 435 22.46 -3.72 -0.83
CA GLN A 435 21.17 -3.24 -0.33
C GLN A 435 21.12 -1.70 -0.23
N THR A 436 21.59 -1.04 -1.29
CA THR A 436 21.63 0.42 -1.39
C THR A 436 20.84 0.90 -2.60
N LEU A 437 20.33 2.12 -2.52
CA LEU A 437 19.75 2.84 -3.65
C LEU A 437 20.40 4.22 -3.77
N LEU A 438 20.76 4.58 -5.00
CA LEU A 438 21.25 5.91 -5.37
C LEU A 438 20.28 6.54 -6.39
N ALA A 439 19.71 7.69 -6.05
CA ALA A 439 18.95 8.52 -6.97
C ALA A 439 19.87 9.55 -7.63
N VAL A 440 19.77 9.68 -8.95
CA VAL A 440 20.67 10.49 -9.77
C VAL A 440 19.86 11.35 -10.74
N ASP A 441 20.12 12.66 -10.78
CA ASP A 441 19.56 13.58 -11.76
C ASP A 441 20.59 13.85 -12.87
N GLY A 442 20.41 13.21 -14.03
CA GLY A 442 21.40 13.16 -15.09
C GLY A 442 22.67 12.44 -14.62
N ASP A 443 23.74 13.21 -14.41
CA ASP A 443 25.03 12.75 -13.88
C ASP A 443 25.29 13.14 -12.42
N LYS A 444 24.34 13.80 -11.76
CA LYS A 444 24.49 14.33 -10.40
C LYS A 444 23.81 13.41 -9.39
N PRO A 445 24.57 12.73 -8.50
CA PRO A 445 24.00 12.03 -7.36
C PRO A 445 23.18 13.01 -6.51
N ALA A 446 21.91 12.69 -6.29
CA ALA A 446 20.97 13.56 -5.57
C ALA A 446 20.63 13.00 -4.18
N TYR A 447 20.40 11.69 -4.07
CA TYR A 447 19.99 11.06 -2.81
C TYR A 447 20.53 9.65 -2.71
N ALA A 448 20.92 9.21 -1.51
CA ALA A 448 21.33 7.82 -1.26
C ALA A 448 20.64 7.26 -0.01
N THR A 449 20.23 5.99 -0.06
CA THR A 449 19.65 5.30 1.10
C THR A 449 19.95 3.80 1.10
N LEU A 450 19.59 3.13 2.20
CA LEU A 450 19.52 1.69 2.34
C LEU A 450 18.13 1.19 1.93
N VAL A 451 18.07 0.02 1.30
CA VAL A 451 16.83 -0.62 0.88
C VAL A 451 16.71 -2.03 1.45
N SER A 452 15.51 -2.62 1.35
CA SER A 452 15.31 -4.04 1.58
C SER A 452 14.66 -4.67 0.35
N THR A 453 15.45 -5.36 -0.46
CA THR A 453 14.97 -6.03 -1.68
C THR A 453 14.40 -7.41 -1.35
N GLY A 454 14.07 -8.19 -2.38
CA GLY A 454 13.55 -9.54 -2.24
C GLY A 454 14.44 -10.43 -1.37
N ALA A 455 13.84 -11.21 -0.47
CA ALA A 455 14.55 -12.10 0.47
C ALA A 455 15.43 -13.16 -0.23
N GLY A 456 15.23 -13.40 -1.53
CA GLY A 456 16.11 -14.19 -2.37
C GLY A 456 17.50 -13.58 -2.62
N GLY A 457 17.76 -12.34 -2.16
CA GLY A 457 19.05 -11.69 -2.23
C GLY A 457 19.50 -11.43 -3.67
N VAL A 458 20.69 -11.92 -4.03
CA VAL A 458 21.29 -11.76 -5.37
C VAL A 458 20.93 -12.88 -6.35
N ALA A 459 19.98 -13.75 -5.98
CA ALA A 459 19.46 -14.79 -6.88
C ALA A 459 18.78 -14.17 -8.12
N THR A 460 18.56 -14.99 -9.14
CA THR A 460 18.20 -14.50 -10.48
C THR A 460 16.98 -15.19 -11.10
N ASP A 461 16.56 -16.31 -10.51
CA ASP A 461 15.44 -17.11 -11.00
C ASP A 461 14.13 -16.58 -10.43
N THR A 462 13.58 -15.54 -11.06
CA THR A 462 12.30 -14.93 -10.65
C THR A 462 11.10 -15.81 -10.99
N GLU A 463 11.22 -16.76 -11.92
CA GLU A 463 10.11 -17.65 -12.29
C GLU A 463 9.88 -18.72 -11.22
N LYS A 464 10.94 -19.23 -10.60
CA LYS A 464 10.84 -20.25 -9.56
C LYS A 464 10.80 -19.68 -8.14
N ASN A 465 11.19 -18.43 -7.96
CA ASN A 465 11.28 -17.81 -6.64
C ASN A 465 10.65 -16.42 -6.60
N PRO A 466 9.43 -16.27 -6.04
CA PRO A 466 8.76 -14.97 -5.94
C PRO A 466 9.49 -13.99 -5.01
N TYR A 467 10.41 -14.47 -4.17
CA TYR A 467 11.20 -13.62 -3.27
C TYR A 467 12.41 -12.97 -3.94
N VAL A 468 12.57 -13.06 -5.26
CA VAL A 468 13.69 -12.47 -6.01
C VAL A 468 13.28 -11.15 -6.63
N THR A 469 14.08 -10.10 -6.43
CA THR A 469 13.94 -8.84 -7.18
C THR A 469 14.60 -9.00 -8.55
N PRO A 470 13.89 -8.75 -9.66
CA PRO A 470 14.44 -8.89 -11.01
C PRO A 470 15.57 -7.89 -11.25
N ARG A 471 16.67 -8.36 -11.81
CA ARG A 471 17.77 -7.50 -12.30
C ARG A 471 17.46 -7.00 -13.71
N GLY A 472 17.96 -5.82 -14.05
CA GLY A 472 17.76 -5.24 -15.37
C GLY A 472 17.59 -3.73 -15.34
N ILE A 473 17.14 -3.20 -16.47
CA ILE A 473 16.84 -1.79 -16.65
C ILE A 473 15.33 -1.70 -16.91
N PHE A 474 14.64 -1.00 -16.01
CA PHE A 474 13.19 -0.85 -16.03
C PHE A 474 12.82 0.63 -16.08
N ARG A 475 11.53 0.91 -16.29
CA ARG A 475 10.97 2.25 -16.11
C ARG A 475 9.76 2.17 -15.21
N ILE A 476 9.68 3.09 -14.26
CA ILE A 476 8.47 3.26 -13.45
C ILE A 476 7.32 3.61 -14.41
N HIS A 477 6.23 2.87 -14.34
CA HIS A 477 5.07 3.05 -15.22
C HIS A 477 3.82 3.51 -14.48
N THR A 478 3.70 3.17 -13.20
CA THR A 478 2.51 3.49 -12.39
C THR A 478 2.94 3.90 -10.98
N LYS A 479 2.29 4.92 -10.45
CA LYS A 479 2.48 5.38 -9.07
C LYS A 479 1.16 5.51 -8.34
N HIS A 480 1.14 5.11 -7.07
CA HIS A 480 0.01 5.28 -6.15
C HIS A 480 0.51 5.92 -4.87
N THR A 481 -0.17 6.97 -4.39
CA THR A 481 0.11 7.56 -3.08
C THR A 481 -0.06 6.52 -1.97
N ALA A 482 -1.11 5.71 -2.07
CA ALA A 482 -1.28 4.50 -1.28
C ALA A 482 -2.25 3.54 -1.98
N SER A 483 -2.04 2.24 -1.89
CA SER A 483 -3.00 1.23 -2.37
C SER A 483 -2.89 -0.03 -1.54
N THR A 484 -3.97 -0.79 -1.46
CA THR A 484 -3.92 -2.15 -0.89
C THR A 484 -3.05 -3.02 -1.78
N MET A 485 -2.13 -3.76 -1.16
CA MET A 485 -1.38 -4.83 -1.81
C MET A 485 -1.77 -6.14 -1.14
N ASP A 486 -2.19 -7.11 -1.96
CA ASP A 486 -2.47 -8.48 -1.54
C ASP A 486 -1.41 -9.44 -2.08
N SER A 487 -1.04 -10.41 -1.25
CA SER A 487 -0.26 -11.55 -1.73
C SER A 487 -1.21 -12.57 -2.36
N HIS A 488 -1.08 -12.84 -3.66
CA HIS A 488 -1.71 -14.00 -4.29
C HIS A 488 -0.97 -15.32 -4.00
N VAL A 489 -0.04 -15.33 -3.03
CA VAL A 489 0.76 -16.50 -2.64
C VAL A 489 0.10 -17.20 -1.44
N PRO A 490 -0.36 -18.46 -1.58
CA PRO A 490 -1.12 -19.17 -0.54
C PRO A 490 -0.38 -19.33 0.80
N GLU A 491 0.96 -19.31 0.79
CA GLU A 491 1.81 -19.59 1.95
C GLU A 491 2.21 -18.33 2.73
N ALA A 492 1.92 -17.14 2.18
CA ALA A 492 2.28 -15.86 2.78
C ALA A 492 1.10 -14.89 2.71
N ALA A 493 -0.10 -15.33 3.10
CA ALA A 493 -1.30 -14.48 3.14
C ALA A 493 -1.05 -13.24 4.02
N PHE A 494 -0.63 -12.14 3.40
CA PHE A 494 -0.65 -10.81 3.98
C PHE A 494 -1.49 -9.92 3.08
N GLU A 495 -2.53 -9.35 3.67
CA GLU A 495 -3.16 -8.15 3.15
C GLU A 495 -2.45 -6.98 3.84
N LEU A 496 -2.05 -5.97 3.09
CA LEU A 496 -1.58 -4.70 3.62
C LEU A 496 -2.43 -3.61 2.97
N ARG A 497 -3.31 -3.00 3.75
CA ARG A 497 -4.13 -1.90 3.25
C ARG A 497 -3.30 -0.63 3.18
N ASP A 498 -3.46 0.08 2.06
CA ASP A 498 -2.82 1.38 1.83
C ASP A 498 -1.29 1.39 1.99
N VAL A 499 -0.59 0.43 1.39
CA VAL A 499 0.87 0.48 1.28
C VAL A 499 1.28 1.83 0.67
N PRO A 500 2.11 2.65 1.35
CA PRO A 500 2.41 4.00 0.88
C PRO A 500 3.39 4.06 -0.28
N TYR A 501 3.24 5.07 -1.12
CA TYR A 501 4.19 5.52 -2.15
C TYR A 501 4.66 4.41 -3.10
N ILE A 502 3.71 3.66 -3.65
CA ILE A 502 3.97 2.55 -4.56
C ILE A 502 4.40 3.08 -5.93
N GLN A 503 5.47 2.53 -6.48
CA GLN A 503 6.05 2.88 -7.77
C GLN A 503 6.37 1.59 -8.56
N TYR A 504 5.44 1.16 -9.41
CA TYR A 504 5.59 -0.08 -10.19
C TYR A 504 6.53 0.10 -11.37
N PHE A 505 7.42 -0.87 -11.58
CA PHE A 505 8.39 -0.86 -12.67
C PHE A 505 8.42 -2.14 -13.54
N LYS A 506 7.86 -3.27 -13.06
CA LYS A 506 7.74 -4.52 -13.82
C LYS A 506 6.71 -5.45 -13.17
N ASP A 507 5.74 -6.02 -13.89
CA ASP A 507 4.93 -7.21 -13.50
C ASP A 507 4.57 -7.35 -11.99
N GLY A 508 4.15 -6.26 -11.33
CA GLY A 508 3.82 -6.24 -9.89
C GLY A 508 4.99 -5.90 -8.93
N TYR A 509 6.23 -5.92 -9.39
CA TYR A 509 7.39 -5.39 -8.69
C TYR A 509 7.34 -3.85 -8.61
N ALA A 510 7.49 -3.34 -7.40
CA ALA A 510 7.45 -1.92 -7.11
C ALA A 510 8.51 -1.50 -6.08
N LEU A 511 8.82 -0.21 -6.06
CA LEU A 511 9.36 0.46 -4.88
C LEU A 511 8.19 0.94 -4.04
N HIS A 512 8.24 0.80 -2.71
CA HIS A 512 7.22 1.35 -1.82
C HIS A 512 7.73 1.52 -0.39
N ALA A 513 7.02 2.30 0.41
CA ALA A 513 7.29 2.41 1.84
C ALA A 513 6.98 1.08 2.55
N ALA A 514 7.86 0.66 3.45
CA ALA A 514 7.61 -0.46 4.36
C ALA A 514 7.60 0.04 5.80
N TYR A 515 6.41 0.17 6.37
CA TYR A 515 6.25 0.64 7.76
C TYR A 515 6.21 -0.51 8.78
N TRP A 516 6.05 -1.75 8.31
CA TRP A 516 5.97 -2.96 9.14
C TRP A 516 7.34 -3.51 9.55
N HIS A 517 8.42 -2.89 9.11
CA HIS A 517 9.76 -3.27 9.49
C HIS A 517 10.80 -2.16 9.41
N ASP A 518 11.89 -2.36 10.13
CA ASP A 518 13.04 -1.47 10.10
C ASP A 518 14.35 -2.21 9.81
N GLN A 519 14.39 -3.06 8.77
CA GLN A 519 15.55 -3.89 8.38
C GLN A 519 16.24 -3.41 7.08
N PHE A 520 16.12 -2.12 6.75
CA PHE A 520 16.81 -1.52 5.61
C PHE A 520 18.33 -1.78 5.65
N GLY A 521 18.88 -2.20 4.51
CA GLY A 521 20.24 -2.74 4.38
C GLY A 521 20.30 -4.27 4.35
N LEU A 522 19.16 -4.97 4.50
CA LEU A 522 19.05 -6.43 4.42
C LEU A 522 17.89 -6.85 3.48
N PRO A 523 18.05 -7.93 2.69
CA PRO A 523 16.95 -8.46 1.87
C PRO A 523 15.83 -9.03 2.75
N ARG A 524 14.57 -8.67 2.47
CA ARG A 524 13.40 -9.05 3.30
C ARG A 524 12.09 -9.21 2.53
N SER A 525 11.91 -8.56 1.39
CA SER A 525 10.59 -8.47 0.73
C SER A 525 10.25 -9.73 -0.08
N HIS A 526 9.03 -9.76 -0.65
CA HIS A 526 8.61 -10.75 -1.66
C HIS A 526 8.93 -10.27 -3.08
N GLY A 527 10.09 -9.62 -3.27
CA GLY A 527 10.56 -9.17 -4.57
C GLY A 527 10.51 -7.65 -4.79
N CYS A 528 9.58 -6.93 -4.14
CA CYS A 528 9.56 -5.46 -4.14
C CYS A 528 10.83 -4.85 -3.52
N ILE A 529 11.05 -3.56 -3.77
CA ILE A 529 12.14 -2.81 -3.15
C ILE A 529 11.54 -1.98 -2.01
N ASN A 530 11.70 -2.45 -0.78
CA ASN A 530 11.16 -1.78 0.40
C ASN A 530 12.06 -0.60 0.78
N LEU A 531 11.42 0.53 1.04
CA LEU A 531 12.05 1.79 1.43
C LEU A 531 11.59 2.22 2.82
N ALA A 532 12.43 2.94 3.54
CA ALA A 532 11.99 3.63 4.75
C ALA A 532 10.90 4.64 4.37
N PRO A 533 9.87 4.88 5.22
CA PRO A 533 8.74 5.72 4.86
C PRO A 533 9.14 7.10 4.32
N LYS A 534 10.10 7.78 4.97
CA LYS A 534 10.64 9.07 4.51
C LYS A 534 11.37 8.98 3.16
N ASP A 535 12.14 7.92 2.93
CA ASP A 535 12.83 7.69 1.66
C ASP A 535 11.85 7.43 0.52
N ALA A 536 10.80 6.66 0.80
CA ALA A 536 9.73 6.41 -0.16
C ALA A 536 9.02 7.72 -0.56
N ALA A 537 8.68 8.57 0.41
CA ALA A 537 8.09 9.88 0.13
C ALA A 537 9.02 10.76 -0.73
N HIS A 538 10.30 10.86 -0.35
CA HIS A 538 11.31 11.62 -1.07
C HIS A 538 11.47 11.10 -2.51
N LEU A 539 11.67 9.79 -2.70
CA LEU A 539 11.83 9.18 -4.01
C LEU A 539 10.55 9.28 -4.85
N PHE A 540 9.37 9.18 -4.23
CA PHE A 540 8.10 9.37 -4.93
C PHE A 540 7.96 10.81 -5.46
N ALA A 541 8.50 11.82 -4.78
CA ALA A 541 8.56 13.18 -5.32
C ALA A 541 9.63 13.32 -6.43
N PHE A 542 10.75 12.62 -6.30
CA PHE A 542 11.86 12.67 -7.25
C PHE A 542 11.55 12.04 -8.62
N THR A 543 10.84 10.90 -8.62
CA THR A 543 10.64 10.04 -9.79
C THR A 543 9.45 10.45 -10.67
N LYS A 544 9.57 10.12 -11.96
CA LYS A 544 8.48 10.18 -12.94
C LYS A 544 7.72 8.84 -13.02
N PRO A 545 6.43 8.82 -13.37
CA PRO A 545 5.59 9.99 -13.66
C PRO A 545 5.34 10.88 -12.44
N GLU A 546 5.26 12.18 -12.65
CA GLU A 546 4.85 13.10 -11.60
C GLU A 546 3.37 12.88 -11.30
N LEU A 547 3.01 12.84 -10.02
CA LEU A 547 1.63 12.72 -9.59
C LEU A 547 0.97 14.11 -9.71
N PRO A 548 -0.05 14.29 -10.56
CA PRO A 548 -0.71 15.58 -10.65
C PRO A 548 -1.38 15.97 -9.33
N PRO A 549 -1.43 17.27 -8.97
CA PRO A 549 -2.08 17.72 -7.76
C PRO A 549 -3.53 17.21 -7.65
N GLY A 550 -3.90 16.70 -6.48
CA GLY A 550 -5.24 16.14 -6.20
C GLY A 550 -5.46 14.71 -6.66
N TRP A 551 -4.57 14.14 -7.48
CA TRP A 551 -4.66 12.75 -7.91
C TRP A 551 -4.12 11.81 -6.83
N HIS A 552 -4.54 10.55 -6.89
CA HIS A 552 -4.08 9.51 -5.96
C HIS A 552 -3.23 8.43 -6.64
N GLY A 553 -3.42 8.25 -7.95
CA GLY A 553 -2.52 7.46 -8.77
C GLY A 553 -2.38 8.01 -10.18
N VAL A 554 -1.25 7.71 -10.80
CA VAL A 554 -0.89 8.14 -12.16
C VAL A 554 -0.25 6.99 -12.92
N MET A 555 -0.59 6.88 -14.20
CA MET A 555 -0.16 5.82 -15.10
C MET A 555 0.46 6.45 -16.35
N LEU A 556 1.74 6.19 -16.56
CA LEU A 556 2.46 6.63 -17.75
C LEU A 556 3.44 5.53 -18.21
N PRO A 557 2.94 4.51 -18.93
CA PRO A 557 3.76 3.41 -19.42
C PRO A 557 4.99 3.89 -20.19
N LEU A 558 6.14 3.26 -19.92
CA LEU A 558 7.40 3.40 -20.66
C LEU A 558 8.07 4.80 -20.63
N ARG A 559 7.55 5.78 -19.88
CA ARG A 559 8.10 7.15 -19.84
C ARG A 559 8.48 7.65 -18.44
N GLY A 560 8.35 6.83 -17.40
CA GLY A 560 8.80 7.21 -16.07
C GLY A 560 10.30 7.04 -15.87
N THR A 561 10.72 7.27 -14.63
CA THR A 561 12.13 7.22 -14.21
C THR A 561 12.73 5.84 -14.42
N VAL A 562 13.97 5.80 -14.92
CA VAL A 562 14.71 4.55 -15.11
C VAL A 562 15.09 3.96 -13.76
N VAL A 563 14.93 2.64 -13.61
CA VAL A 563 15.38 1.86 -12.45
C VAL A 563 16.37 0.82 -12.94
N TRP A 564 17.64 0.98 -12.59
CA TRP A 564 18.70 0.02 -12.91
C TRP A 564 19.01 -0.84 -11.69
N VAL A 565 18.60 -2.11 -11.75
CA VAL A 565 18.79 -3.09 -10.67
C VAL A 565 19.94 -4.04 -11.02
N HIS A 566 20.97 -4.11 -10.17
CA HIS A 566 22.15 -4.95 -10.36
C HIS A 566 22.79 -5.41 -9.04
N ASN A 567 23.95 -6.06 -9.10
CA ASN A 567 24.74 -6.50 -7.95
C ASN A 567 25.95 -5.60 -7.72
#